data_AF-A0A2K3LW80-F1
#
_entry.id   AF-A0A2K3LW80-F1
#
_cell.length_a   1.000
_cell.length_b   1.000
_cell.length_c   1.000
_cell.angle_alpha   90.00
_cell.angle_beta   90.00
_cell.angle_gamma   90.00
#
_symmetry.space_group_name_H-M   'P 1'
#
loop_
_entity.id
_entity.type
_entity.pdbx_description
1 polymer ?
#
loop_
_entity_poly.entity_id
_entity_poly.type
_entity_poly.pdbx_seq_one_letter_code
_entity_poly.pdbx_strand_id
1 'polypeptide(L)'
;MTRMRKLTVAVGAVIATTYGGAVILHNPSISASDYGGGSHLETLRKKLHAPDAVVPSRETLQSALKAANKANPLDVLVIGGGATGTGAALDAVTRGLKVGLVEREDFASGTSSRSTKLLHG
;
A
#
# COMPACT_ATOMS: atom_id res chain seq x y z
N MET A 1 24.86 -24.43 -40.09
CA MET A 1 23.50 -23.88 -39.92
C MET A 1 22.74 -24.77 -38.94
N THR A 2 22.71 -24.42 -37.64
CA THR A 2 21.77 -25.04 -36.68
C THR A 2 21.52 -24.04 -35.55
N ARG A 3 20.33 -23.42 -35.56
CA ARG A 3 19.95 -22.33 -34.66
C ARG A 3 19.22 -22.94 -33.45
N MET A 4 19.92 -23.20 -32.36
CA MET A 4 19.30 -23.61 -31.09
C MET A 4 18.73 -22.39 -30.37
N ARG A 5 17.40 -22.32 -30.24
CA ARG A 5 16.70 -21.37 -29.36
C ARG A 5 16.99 -21.75 -27.91
N LYS A 6 17.77 -20.93 -27.21
CA LYS A 6 17.86 -21.00 -25.74
C LYS A 6 16.56 -20.44 -25.17
N LEU A 7 15.74 -21.34 -24.63
CA LEU A 7 14.58 -21.04 -23.79
C LEU A 7 15.13 -20.61 -22.42
N THR A 8 15.45 -19.33 -22.27
CA THR A 8 15.77 -18.75 -20.95
C THR A 8 14.46 -18.57 -20.19
N VAL A 9 14.17 -19.53 -19.33
CA VAL A 9 13.21 -19.42 -18.24
C VAL A 9 13.72 -18.31 -17.30
N ALA A 10 13.16 -17.11 -17.43
CA ALA A 10 13.41 -16.01 -16.50
C ALA A 10 12.61 -16.27 -15.20
N VAL A 11 13.13 -17.17 -14.37
CA VAL A 11 12.82 -17.24 -12.94
C VAL A 11 13.49 -16.01 -12.31
N GLY A 12 12.75 -14.92 -12.09
CA GLY A 12 13.40 -13.71 -11.57
C GLY A 12 12.56 -12.43 -11.60
N ALA A 13 11.31 -12.49 -11.15
CA ALA A 13 10.63 -11.29 -10.70
C ALA A 13 9.86 -11.67 -9.44
N VAL A 14 10.55 -11.59 -8.31
CA VAL A 14 9.96 -11.74 -6.98
C VAL A 14 8.81 -10.75 -6.90
N ILE A 15 7.61 -11.30 -6.91
CA ILE A 15 6.35 -10.67 -6.55
C ILE A 15 6.51 -10.24 -5.09
N ALA A 16 7.09 -9.06 -4.88
CA ALA A 16 7.18 -8.44 -3.56
C ALA A 16 5.80 -7.86 -3.22
N THR A 17 4.88 -8.77 -2.87
CA THR A 17 3.87 -8.62 -1.84
C THR A 17 3.35 -7.19 -1.61
N THR A 18 2.67 -6.63 -2.61
CA THR A 18 1.66 -5.57 -2.42
C THR A 18 0.36 -6.18 -1.86
N TYR A 19 0.44 -7.20 -0.99
CA TYR A 19 -0.71 -8.08 -0.72
C TYR A 19 -1.70 -7.52 0.31
N GLY A 20 -1.32 -6.46 1.05
CA GLY A 20 -2.25 -5.73 1.92
C GLY A 20 -2.98 -4.57 1.22
N GLY A 21 -2.24 -3.77 0.45
CA GLY A 21 -2.78 -2.58 -0.22
C GLY A 21 -3.48 -2.86 -1.54
N ALA A 22 -2.93 -3.73 -2.39
CA ALA A 22 -3.42 -3.88 -3.78
C ALA A 22 -4.82 -4.50 -3.89
N VAL A 23 -5.28 -5.21 -2.86
CA VAL A 23 -6.59 -5.87 -2.86
C VAL A 23 -7.72 -4.96 -2.38
N ILE A 24 -7.41 -3.88 -1.64
CA ILE A 24 -8.41 -2.85 -1.28
C ILE A 24 -8.69 -1.94 -2.49
N LEU A 25 -7.72 -1.74 -3.38
CA LEU A 25 -7.72 -0.63 -4.34
C LEU A 25 -8.22 -0.96 -5.74
N HIS A 26 -8.37 -2.25 -6.07
CA HIS A 26 -8.89 -2.66 -7.39
C HIS A 26 -10.43 -2.74 -7.45
N ASN A 27 -11.14 -2.49 -6.34
CA ASN A 27 -12.61 -2.46 -6.29
C ASN A 27 -13.08 -1.22 -5.50
N PRO A 28 -13.69 -0.22 -6.13
CA PRO A 28 -13.85 1.13 -5.54
C PRO A 28 -15.07 1.31 -4.63
N SER A 29 -15.85 0.27 -4.35
CA SER A 29 -17.13 0.41 -3.64
C SER A 29 -16.99 0.12 -2.14
N ILE A 30 -16.39 1.06 -1.40
CA ILE A 30 -16.58 1.18 0.05
C ILE A 30 -17.25 2.53 0.29
N SER A 31 -18.56 2.54 0.51
CA SER A 31 -19.29 3.75 0.85
C SER A 31 -19.36 3.93 2.36
N ALA A 32 -19.24 5.17 2.85
CA ALA A 32 -19.46 5.50 4.26
C ALA A 32 -20.89 5.17 4.74
N SER A 33 -21.83 4.92 3.82
CA SER A 33 -23.20 4.46 4.11
C SER A 33 -23.34 2.94 4.28
N ASP A 34 -22.27 2.15 4.09
CA ASP A 34 -22.31 0.68 4.15
C ASP A 34 -22.29 0.16 5.60
N TYR A 35 -23.11 0.73 6.47
CA TYR A 35 -23.29 0.28 7.87
C TYR A 35 -23.93 -1.11 7.98
N GLY A 36 -24.42 -1.68 6.87
CA GLY A 36 -24.96 -3.03 6.78
C GLY A 36 -24.08 -3.93 5.91
N GLY A 37 -22.98 -4.44 6.51
CA GLY A 37 -22.17 -5.58 6.05
C GLY A 37 -22.33 -6.04 4.60
N GLY A 38 -21.76 -5.28 3.65
CA GLY A 38 -21.55 -5.79 2.29
C GLY A 38 -20.47 -6.88 2.26
N SER A 39 -20.59 -7.84 1.32
CA SER A 39 -19.65 -8.97 1.15
C SER A 39 -18.18 -8.56 1.05
N HIS A 40 -17.91 -7.35 0.55
CA HIS A 40 -16.56 -6.81 0.39
C HIS A 40 -15.93 -6.34 1.70
N LEU A 41 -16.67 -5.62 2.55
CA LEU A 41 -16.19 -5.23 3.87
C LEU A 41 -15.99 -6.44 4.75
N GLU A 42 -16.87 -7.44 4.64
CA GLU A 42 -16.71 -8.70 5.36
C GLU A 42 -15.47 -9.47 4.86
N THR A 43 -15.20 -9.47 3.56
CA THR A 43 -13.98 -10.08 2.98
C THR A 43 -12.71 -9.36 3.46
N LEU A 44 -12.72 -8.03 3.52
CA LEU A 44 -11.62 -7.24 4.05
C LEU A 44 -11.43 -7.47 5.53
N ARG A 45 -12.52 -7.45 6.31
CA ARG A 45 -12.51 -7.78 7.73
C ARG A 45 -11.91 -9.16 7.95
N LYS A 46 -12.35 -10.16 7.19
CA LYS A 46 -11.82 -11.53 7.26
C LYS A 46 -10.33 -11.60 6.92
N LYS A 47 -9.86 -10.84 5.93
CA LYS A 47 -8.43 -10.75 5.58
C LYS A 47 -7.60 -10.04 6.65
N LEU A 48 -8.11 -8.96 7.23
CA LEU A 48 -7.42 -8.20 8.28
C LEU A 48 -7.29 -9.00 9.58
N HIS A 49 -8.32 -9.79 9.91
CA HIS A 49 -8.32 -10.66 11.09
C HIS A 49 -7.81 -12.08 10.78
N ALA A 50 -7.30 -12.32 9.56
CA ALA A 50 -6.75 -13.62 9.22
C ALA A 50 -5.48 -13.85 10.08
N PRO A 51 -5.28 -15.05 10.65
CA PRO A 51 -4.11 -15.32 11.49
C PRO A 51 -2.78 -15.23 10.71
N ASP A 52 -2.84 -15.29 9.39
CA ASP A 52 -1.74 -15.12 8.43
C ASP A 52 -1.64 -13.69 7.86
N ALA A 53 -2.42 -12.73 8.38
CA ALA A 53 -2.30 -11.32 8.05
C ALA A 53 -0.98 -10.76 8.61
N VAL A 54 0.12 -11.06 7.93
CA VAL A 54 1.46 -10.65 8.33
C VAL A 54 1.79 -9.32 7.69
N VAL A 55 2.05 -8.32 8.55
CA VAL A 55 2.64 -7.06 8.10
C VAL A 55 4.03 -7.36 7.54
N PRO A 56 4.34 -6.93 6.30
CA PRO A 56 5.66 -7.17 5.71
C PRO A 56 6.77 -6.61 6.60
N SER A 57 7.90 -7.28 6.63
CA SER A 57 9.05 -6.85 7.44
C SER A 57 9.56 -5.49 7.00
N ARG A 58 10.20 -4.76 7.92
CA ARG A 58 10.78 -3.44 7.62
C ARG A 58 11.77 -3.50 6.47
N GLU A 59 12.56 -4.57 6.40
CA GLU A 59 13.56 -4.81 5.35
C GLU A 59 12.88 -4.96 3.99
N THR A 60 11.74 -5.67 3.96
CA THR A 60 10.94 -5.86 2.74
C THR A 60 10.40 -4.53 2.24
N LEU A 61 9.81 -3.72 3.14
CA LEU A 61 9.27 -2.40 2.83
C LEU A 61 10.37 -1.43 2.35
N GLN A 62 11.51 -1.40 3.03
CA GLN A 62 12.66 -0.58 2.62
C GLN A 62 13.21 -1.00 1.26
N SER A 63 13.28 -2.31 0.99
CA SER A 63 13.75 -2.83 -0.29
C SER A 63 12.82 -2.43 -1.43
N ALA A 64 11.50 -2.51 -1.21
CA ALA A 64 10.50 -2.08 -2.18
C ALA A 64 10.62 -0.58 -2.51
N LEU A 65 10.85 0.27 -1.50
CA LEU A 65 11.04 1.70 -1.71
C LEU A 65 12.36 2.00 -2.44
N LYS A 66 13.46 1.35 -2.04
CA LYS A 66 14.78 1.52 -2.67
C LYS A 66 14.87 0.96 -4.09
N ALA A 67 13.99 0.02 -4.45
CA ALA A 67 13.92 -0.50 -5.81
C ALA A 67 13.40 0.55 -6.82
N ALA A 68 12.75 1.62 -6.35
CA ALA A 68 12.35 2.73 -7.21
C ALA A 68 13.57 3.41 -7.82
N ASN A 69 13.59 3.53 -9.15
CA ASN A 69 14.71 4.09 -9.89
C ASN A 69 14.20 4.73 -11.19
N LYS A 70 15.09 5.26 -12.02
CA LYS A 70 14.72 5.96 -13.27
C LYS A 70 13.92 5.09 -14.26
N ALA A 71 14.14 3.78 -14.28
CA ALA A 71 13.41 2.84 -15.14
C ALA A 71 12.05 2.40 -14.54
N ASN A 72 11.87 2.54 -13.22
CA ASN A 72 10.64 2.20 -12.52
C ASN A 72 10.37 3.20 -11.38
N PRO A 73 10.05 4.47 -11.70
CA PRO A 73 9.92 5.52 -10.71
C PRO A 73 8.70 5.30 -9.81
N LEU A 74 8.62 6.03 -8.71
CA LEU A 74 7.36 6.30 -8.04
C LEU A 74 6.70 7.47 -8.76
N ASP A 75 5.38 7.45 -8.90
CA ASP A 75 4.63 8.60 -9.40
C ASP A 75 4.53 9.68 -8.32
N VAL A 76 4.41 9.27 -7.05
CA VAL A 76 4.36 10.16 -5.89
C VAL A 76 5.19 9.59 -4.74
N LEU A 77 6.00 10.43 -4.11
CA LEU A 77 6.65 10.12 -2.82
C LEU A 77 6.15 11.10 -1.77
N VAL A 78 5.47 10.58 -0.75
CA VAL A 78 4.96 11.36 0.39
C VAL A 78 5.95 11.29 1.53
N ILE A 79 6.30 12.45 2.11
CA ILE A 79 7.17 12.56 3.28
C ILE A 79 6.31 13.00 4.46
N GLY A 80 6.22 12.14 5.47
CA GLY A 80 5.41 12.31 6.67
C GLY A 80 4.17 11.41 6.68
N GLY A 81 4.04 10.57 7.70
CA GLY A 81 2.94 9.64 7.96
C GLY A 81 1.89 10.18 8.95
N GLY A 82 1.74 11.50 9.05
CA GLY A 82 0.65 12.15 9.77
C GLY A 82 -0.67 12.12 8.99
N ALA A 83 -1.74 12.66 9.55
CA ALA A 83 -3.08 12.68 8.95
C ALA A 83 -3.08 13.21 7.49
N THR A 84 -2.41 14.33 7.24
CA THR A 84 -2.30 14.92 5.90
C THR A 84 -1.55 14.03 4.92
N GLY A 85 -0.39 13.51 5.33
CA GLY A 85 0.46 12.70 4.45
C GLY A 85 -0.19 11.35 4.11
N THR A 86 -0.78 10.69 5.10
CA THR A 86 -1.54 9.46 4.88
C THR A 86 -2.77 9.69 4.00
N GLY A 87 -3.49 10.81 4.19
CA GLY A 87 -4.62 11.20 3.33
C GLY A 87 -4.21 11.45 1.88
N ALA A 88 -3.13 12.19 1.66
CA ALA A 88 -2.58 12.43 0.32
C ALA A 88 -2.08 11.13 -0.35
N ALA A 89 -1.42 10.25 0.42
CA ALA A 89 -1.00 8.95 -0.08
C ALA A 89 -2.20 8.09 -0.47
N LEU A 90 -3.24 8.05 0.36
CA LEU A 90 -4.46 7.31 0.06
C LEU A 90 -5.14 7.82 -1.22
N ASP A 91 -5.30 9.14 -1.37
CA ASP A 91 -5.89 9.74 -2.58
C ASP A 91 -5.06 9.44 -3.85
N ALA A 92 -3.74 9.55 -3.78
CA ALA A 92 -2.89 9.23 -4.91
C ALA A 92 -2.99 7.74 -5.28
N VAL A 93 -3.03 6.87 -4.28
CA VAL A 93 -3.14 5.42 -4.46
C VAL A 93 -4.52 5.03 -5.04
N THR A 94 -5.62 5.63 -4.59
CA THR A 94 -6.96 5.34 -5.13
C THR A 94 -7.14 5.83 -6.57
N ARG A 95 -6.30 6.75 -7.03
CA ARG A 95 -6.19 7.18 -8.43
C ARG A 95 -5.30 6.26 -9.28
N GLY A 96 -4.78 5.18 -8.72
CA GLY A 96 -3.96 4.20 -9.42
C GLY A 96 -2.48 4.60 -9.58
N LEU A 97 -2.02 5.61 -8.84
CA LEU A 97 -0.62 6.03 -8.86
C LEU A 97 0.25 5.09 -8.03
N LYS A 98 1.51 4.92 -8.44
CA LYS A 98 2.52 4.20 -7.67
C LYS A 98 3.12 5.12 -6.61
N VAL A 99 2.68 4.94 -5.37
CA VAL A 99 3.02 5.83 -4.26
C VAL A 99 3.98 5.17 -3.27
N GLY A 100 4.99 5.92 -2.84
CA GLY A 100 5.76 5.62 -1.64
C GLY A 100 5.43 6.61 -0.52
N LEU A 101 5.47 6.15 0.74
CA LEU A 101 5.35 7.01 1.92
C LEU A 101 6.49 6.69 2.88
N VAL A 102 7.16 7.72 3.38
CA VAL A 102 8.19 7.60 4.43
C VAL A 102 7.84 8.44 5.64
N GLU A 103 7.94 7.84 6.82
CA GLU A 103 7.82 8.48 8.12
C GLU A 103 9.12 8.22 8.90
N ARG A 104 9.58 9.23 9.63
CA ARG A 104 10.81 9.16 10.42
C ARG A 104 10.62 8.25 11.63
N GLU A 105 9.49 8.39 12.31
CA GLU A 105 9.16 7.64 13.52
C GLU A 105 8.07 6.59 13.24
N ASP A 106 6.94 6.66 13.96
CA ASP A 106 5.75 5.85 13.73
C ASP A 106 4.65 6.67 13.06
N PHE A 107 3.69 6.00 12.44
CA PHE A 107 2.52 6.64 11.85
C PHE A 107 1.78 7.49 12.88
N ALA A 108 1.35 8.69 12.48
CA ALA A 108 0.70 9.69 13.33
C ALA A 108 1.48 10.16 14.57
N SER A 109 2.75 9.78 14.74
CA SER A 109 3.58 10.13 15.91
C SER A 109 3.75 11.62 16.17
N GLY A 110 3.57 12.49 15.17
CA GLY A 110 3.60 13.96 15.28
C GLY A 110 2.34 14.58 15.88
N THR A 111 1.91 15.74 15.36
CA THR A 111 0.70 16.46 15.82
C THR A 111 -0.57 15.61 15.71
N SER A 112 -0.62 14.68 14.75
CA SER A 112 -1.79 13.84 14.50
C SER A 112 -2.17 12.92 15.66
N SER A 113 -1.25 12.59 16.58
CA SER A 113 -1.56 11.86 17.82
C SER A 113 -1.93 12.77 19.01
N ARG A 114 -1.64 14.07 18.90
CA ARG A 114 -1.75 15.06 19.99
C ARG A 114 -2.92 16.04 19.82
N SER A 115 -4.00 15.62 19.17
CA SER A 115 -5.22 16.41 19.09
C SER A 115 -6.15 16.17 20.29
N THR A 116 -7.16 17.02 20.41
CA THR A 116 -8.32 16.82 21.29
C THR A 116 -9.21 15.65 20.83
N LYS A 117 -8.92 15.06 19.65
CA LYS A 117 -9.66 13.94 19.04
C LYS A 117 -11.13 14.27 18.76
N LEU A 118 -11.43 15.55 18.55
CA LEU A 118 -12.74 16.02 18.15
C LEU A 118 -12.71 16.40 16.67
N LEU A 119 -13.65 15.84 15.90
CA LEU A 119 -13.96 16.32 14.57
C LEU A 119 -15.02 17.42 14.72
N HIS A 120 -14.69 18.63 14.30
CA HIS A 120 -15.60 19.78 14.31
C HIS A 120 -15.52 20.52 12.97
N GLY A 121 -16.54 21.32 12.67
CA GLY A 121 -16.65 22.18 11.50
C GLY A 121 -16.74 23.65 11.87
#